data_AF-Q0FH06-F1
#
_entry.id   AF-Q0FH06-F1
#
_cell.length_a   1.000
_cell.length_b   1.000
_cell.length_c   1.000
_cell.angle_alpha   90.00
_cell.angle_beta   90.00
_cell.angle_gamma   90.00
#
_symmetry.space_group_name_H-M   'P 1'
#
loop_
_entity.id
_entity.type
_entity.pdbx_description
1 polymer ?
#
loop_
_entity_poly.entity_id
_entity_poly.type
_entity_poly.pdbx_seq_one_letter_code
_entity_poly.pdbx_strand_id
1 'polypeptide(L)'
;MLLSLLYNSGARIQEALDLCPGAIRFEAPYYVRLYGKGRKERICPLWPETVALMKKLLERQPRAPDERIFVNRYGEPLGASGVRFKLAAYVAAAAKTTPSLRLKHVTPHSFRHATAVHLVAAGVDITVIRSWLGHVSLDTTNHYAQANLETKRKALEQVGVPAEGNRPARWKRDADLLAWLDTL
;
A
#
# COMPACT_ATOMS: atom_id res chain seq x y z
N MET A 1 13.89 2.89 -9.48
CA MET A 1 12.70 2.73 -10.33
C MET A 1 11.81 1.63 -9.77
N LEU A 2 12.10 0.33 -9.96
CA LEU A 2 11.24 -0.76 -9.44
C LEU A 2 11.00 -0.69 -7.93
N LEU A 3 12.05 -0.51 -7.12
CA LEU A 3 11.90 -0.44 -5.65
C LEU A 3 11.05 0.77 -5.21
N SER A 4 11.18 1.91 -5.90
CA SER A 4 10.38 3.11 -5.66
C SER A 4 8.90 2.85 -5.95
N LEU A 5 8.60 2.17 -7.07
CA LEU A 5 7.24 1.77 -7.43
C LEU A 5 6.64 0.79 -6.41
N LEU A 6 7.42 -0.23 -5.98
CA LEU A 6 6.98 -1.19 -4.96
C LEU A 6 6.66 -0.50 -3.64
N TYR A 7 7.50 0.43 -3.20
CA TYR A 7 7.28 1.17 -1.96
C TYR A 7 6.11 2.14 -2.04
N ASN A 8 5.97 2.88 -3.14
CA ASN A 8 4.86 3.81 -3.32
C ASN A 8 3.52 3.07 -3.42
N SER A 9 3.45 2.01 -4.22
CA SER A 9 2.18 1.35 -4.52
C SER A 9 1.83 0.18 -3.60
N GLY A 10 2.80 -0.33 -2.85
CA GLY A 10 2.64 -1.58 -2.10
C GLY A 10 2.35 -2.79 -2.99
N ALA A 11 2.70 -2.72 -4.29
CA ALA A 11 2.47 -3.80 -5.24
C ALA A 11 3.14 -5.11 -4.81
N ARG A 12 2.49 -6.24 -5.10
CA ARG A 12 3.16 -7.55 -5.07
C ARG A 12 4.22 -7.57 -6.17
N ILE A 13 5.28 -8.35 -5.98
CA ILE A 13 6.39 -8.39 -6.94
C ILE A 13 5.92 -8.75 -8.36
N GLN A 14 5.01 -9.72 -8.52
CA GLN A 14 4.54 -10.05 -9.87
C GLN A 14 3.66 -8.97 -10.49
N GLU A 15 2.82 -8.29 -9.71
CA GLU A 15 2.03 -7.17 -10.22
C GLU A 15 2.92 -6.05 -10.75
N ALA A 16 4.08 -5.82 -10.11
CA ALA A 16 5.04 -4.84 -10.57
C ALA A 16 5.82 -5.32 -11.80
N LEU A 17 6.14 -6.61 -11.90
CA LEU A 17 6.90 -7.19 -13.02
C LEU A 17 6.06 -7.35 -14.29
N ASP A 18 4.75 -7.60 -14.16
CA ASP A 18 3.78 -7.66 -15.26
C ASP A 18 3.27 -6.27 -15.67
N LEU A 19 3.80 -5.19 -15.08
CA LEU A 19 3.36 -3.83 -15.38
C LEU A 19 3.80 -3.38 -16.77
N CYS A 20 2.85 -2.84 -17.54
CA CYS A 20 3.06 -2.25 -18.86
C CYS A 20 2.79 -0.73 -18.84
N PRO A 21 3.35 0.09 -19.76
CA PRO A 21 3.15 1.54 -19.78
C PRO A 21 1.68 1.95 -19.81
N GLY A 22 0.83 1.21 -20.55
CA GLY A 22 -0.60 1.49 -20.65
C GLY A 22 -1.38 1.33 -19.34
N ALA A 23 -0.78 0.74 -18.30
CA ALA A 23 -1.37 0.64 -16.97
C ALA A 23 -1.04 1.84 -16.07
N ILE A 24 -0.14 2.74 -16.50
CA ILE A 24 0.25 3.94 -15.74
C ILE A 24 -0.34 5.17 -16.41
N ARG A 25 -0.96 6.04 -15.62
CA ARG A 25 -1.32 7.39 -16.06
C ARG A 25 -0.19 8.36 -15.74
N PHE A 26 0.40 8.94 -16.77
CA PHE A 26 1.59 9.79 -16.68
C PHE A 26 1.28 11.29 -16.55
N GLU A 27 -0.01 11.63 -16.53
CA GLU A 27 -0.60 12.95 -16.30
C GLU A 27 -1.31 13.01 -14.93
N ALA A 28 -1.41 14.19 -14.33
CA ALA A 28 -2.05 14.37 -13.03
C ALA A 28 -3.59 14.26 -13.11
N PRO A 29 -4.29 13.61 -12.15
CA PRO A 29 -3.76 12.80 -11.05
C PRO A 29 -3.03 11.52 -11.51
N TYR A 30 -1.85 11.29 -10.96
CA TYR A 30 -1.00 10.15 -11.28
C TYR A 30 -1.49 8.88 -10.58
N TYR A 31 -1.60 7.77 -11.33
CA TYR A 31 -1.92 6.48 -10.75
C TYR A 31 -1.42 5.32 -11.60
N VAL A 32 -1.41 4.14 -11.00
CA VAL A 32 -1.16 2.86 -11.66
C VAL A 32 -2.33 1.90 -11.44
N ARG A 33 -2.70 1.18 -12.49
CA ARG A 33 -3.63 0.04 -12.44
C ARG A 33 -2.83 -1.24 -12.23
N LEU A 34 -3.18 -1.99 -11.18
CA LEU A 34 -2.52 -3.24 -10.83
C LEU A 34 -3.53 -4.38 -10.84
N TYR A 35 -3.17 -5.49 -11.49
CA TYR A 35 -4.02 -6.68 -11.57
C TYR A 35 -3.53 -7.76 -10.61
N GLY A 36 -4.32 -8.04 -9.57
CA GLY A 36 -4.01 -9.05 -8.57
C GLY A 36 -4.48 -10.47 -8.95
N LYS A 37 -4.37 -11.40 -7.98
CA LYS A 37 -4.89 -12.77 -8.11
C LYS A 37 -6.39 -12.75 -8.45
N GLY A 38 -6.77 -13.51 -9.49
CA GLY A 38 -8.14 -13.52 -10.00
C GLY A 38 -8.50 -12.32 -10.88
N ARG A 39 -7.50 -11.62 -11.45
CA ARG A 39 -7.66 -10.43 -12.31
C ARG A 39 -8.43 -9.28 -11.65
N LYS A 40 -8.46 -9.24 -10.32
CA LYS A 40 -9.03 -8.10 -9.59
C LYS A 40 -8.14 -6.88 -9.80
N GLU A 41 -8.71 -5.86 -10.41
CA GLU A 41 -8.06 -4.58 -10.63
C GLU A 41 -8.08 -3.75 -9.34
N ARG A 42 -7.01 -3.01 -9.10
CA ARG A 42 -7.01 -1.88 -8.17
C ARG A 42 -6.23 -0.72 -8.74
N ILE A 43 -6.61 0.48 -8.34
CA ILE A 43 -5.94 1.73 -8.69
C ILE A 43 -5.14 2.18 -7.48
N CYS A 44 -3.88 2.53 -7.69
CA CYS A 44 -3.02 3.09 -6.68
C CYS A 44 -2.48 4.43 -7.15
N PRO A 45 -2.66 5.53 -6.40
CA PRO A 45 -2.06 6.81 -6.77
C PRO A 45 -0.54 6.72 -6.65
N LEU A 46 0.15 7.48 -7.49
CA LEU A 46 1.61 7.55 -7.52
C LEU A 46 2.09 8.94 -7.14
N TRP A 47 3.23 9.01 -6.46
CA TRP A 47 3.93 10.25 -6.24
C TRP A 47 4.50 10.80 -7.56
N PRO A 48 4.55 12.13 -7.74
CA PRO A 48 5.17 12.75 -8.92
C PRO A 48 6.59 12.25 -9.19
N GLU A 49 7.38 12.02 -8.13
CA GLU A 49 8.75 11.52 -8.20
C GLU A 49 8.82 10.09 -8.73
N THR A 50 7.88 9.23 -8.31
CA THR A 50 7.76 7.87 -8.84
C THR A 50 7.44 7.90 -10.33
N VAL A 51 6.51 8.75 -10.76
CA VAL A 51 6.17 8.92 -12.18
C VAL A 51 7.35 9.44 -12.98
N ALA A 52 8.08 10.43 -12.46
CA ALA A 52 9.27 10.97 -13.11
C ALA A 52 10.35 9.89 -13.31
N LEU A 53 10.55 9.02 -12.32
CA LEU A 53 11.45 7.86 -12.46
C LEU A 53 10.97 6.88 -13.54
N MET A 54 9.66 6.65 -13.65
CA MET A 54 9.11 5.77 -14.68
C MET A 54 9.22 6.40 -16.08
N LYS A 55 8.99 7.71 -16.23
CA LYS A 55 9.22 8.44 -17.49
C LYS A 55 10.67 8.33 -17.96
N LYS A 56 11.63 8.63 -17.06
CA LYS A 56 13.07 8.49 -17.35
C LYS A 56 13.48 7.07 -17.74
N LEU A 57 12.79 6.04 -17.23
CA LEU A 57 13.03 4.66 -17.65
C LEU A 57 12.59 4.45 -19.10
N LEU A 58 11.37 4.88 -19.44
CA LEU A 58 10.78 4.70 -20.76
C LEU A 58 11.45 5.57 -21.83
N GLU A 59 12.01 6.73 -21.47
CA GLU A 59 12.86 7.53 -22.36
C GLU A 59 14.15 6.79 -22.73
N ARG A 60 14.76 6.08 -21.77
CA ARG A 60 16.00 5.32 -21.98
C ARG A 60 15.75 3.97 -22.65
N GLN A 61 14.59 3.37 -22.39
CA GLN A 61 14.18 2.07 -22.89
C GLN A 61 12.71 2.15 -23.31
N PRO A 62 12.42 2.67 -24.53
CA PRO A 62 11.07 2.77 -25.04
C PRO A 62 10.37 1.40 -25.08
N ARG A 63 9.08 1.39 -24.74
CA ARG A 63 8.23 0.20 -24.70
C ARG A 63 6.86 0.52 -25.26
N ALA A 64 6.28 -0.43 -25.99
CA ALA A 64 4.89 -0.32 -26.41
C ALA A 64 3.94 -0.37 -25.19
N PRO A 65 2.70 0.13 -25.30
CA PRO A 65 1.78 0.23 -24.16
C PRO A 65 1.48 -1.10 -23.45
N ASP A 66 1.59 -2.22 -24.15
CA ASP A 66 1.31 -3.59 -23.71
C ASP A 66 2.58 -4.41 -23.40
N GLU A 67 3.77 -3.84 -23.60
CA GLU A 67 5.04 -4.48 -23.24
C GLU A 67 5.42 -4.26 -21.78
N ARG A 68 6.05 -5.27 -21.16
CA ARG A 68 6.50 -5.17 -19.77
C ARG A 68 7.60 -4.12 -19.63
N ILE A 69 7.45 -3.23 -18.63
CA ILE A 69 8.40 -2.14 -18.36
C ILE A 69 9.73 -2.67 -17.81
N PHE A 70 9.68 -3.67 -16.91
CA PHE A 70 10.86 -4.16 -16.22
C PHE A 70 11.43 -5.41 -16.90
N VAL A 71 12.53 -5.21 -17.61
CA VAL A 71 13.23 -6.26 -18.35
C VAL A 71 14.64 -6.51 -17.82
N ASN A 72 15.21 -7.66 -18.18
CA ASN A 72 16.61 -7.99 -17.97
C ASN A 72 17.49 -7.31 -19.05
N ARG A 73 18.80 -7.54 -18.99
CA ARG A 73 19.77 -6.95 -19.95
C ARG A 73 19.59 -7.43 -21.40
N TYR A 74 18.87 -8.53 -21.61
CA TYR A 74 18.57 -9.12 -22.90
C TYR A 74 17.23 -8.64 -23.47
N GLY A 75 16.52 -7.75 -22.74
CA GLY A 75 15.22 -7.23 -23.15
C GLY A 75 14.04 -8.14 -22.79
N GLU A 76 14.28 -9.27 -22.13
CA GLU A 76 13.23 -10.19 -21.70
C GLU A 76 12.64 -9.78 -20.34
N PRO A 77 11.39 -10.17 -20.03
CA PRO A 77 10.76 -9.89 -18.74
C PRO A 77 11.64 -10.27 -17.54
N LEU A 78 11.78 -9.34 -16.59
CA LEU A 78 12.57 -9.58 -15.39
C LEU A 78 11.84 -10.58 -14.46
N GLY A 79 12.54 -11.63 -14.04
CA GLY A 79 11.99 -12.61 -13.10
C GLY A 79 12.07 -12.18 -11.63
N ALA A 80 11.13 -12.65 -10.80
CA ALA A 80 11.11 -12.36 -9.36
C ALA A 80 12.39 -12.82 -8.63
N SER A 81 13.00 -13.92 -9.06
CA SER A 81 14.29 -14.39 -8.50
C SER A 81 15.44 -13.45 -8.85
N GLY A 82 15.46 -12.87 -10.05
CA GLY A 82 16.43 -11.85 -10.44
C GLY A 82 16.29 -10.58 -9.61
N VAL A 83 15.05 -10.16 -9.32
CA VAL A 83 14.79 -9.02 -8.42
C VAL A 83 15.29 -9.31 -7.01
N ARG A 84 14.99 -10.49 -6.45
CA ARG A 84 15.47 -10.88 -5.11
C ARG A 84 17.00 -10.88 -5.04
N PHE A 85 17.67 -11.42 -6.05
CA PHE A 85 19.13 -11.43 -6.13
C PHE A 85 19.71 -9.99 -6.14
N LYS A 86 19.18 -9.11 -6.99
CA LYS A 86 19.62 -7.71 -7.05
C LYS A 86 19.30 -6.94 -5.76
N LEU A 87 18.14 -7.19 -5.16
CA LEU A 87 17.75 -6.59 -3.89
C LEU A 87 18.72 -6.97 -2.77
N ALA A 88 19.11 -8.24 -2.67
CA ALA A 88 20.09 -8.68 -1.68
C ALA A 88 21.42 -7.94 -1.83
N ALA A 89 21.90 -7.73 -3.07
CA ALA A 89 23.11 -6.95 -3.33
C ALA A 89 22.96 -5.48 -2.90
N TYR A 90 21.82 -4.85 -3.17
CA TYR A 90 21.55 -3.47 -2.73
C TYR A 90 21.48 -3.36 -1.20
N VAL A 91 20.86 -4.32 -0.53
CA VAL A 91 20.77 -4.36 0.94
C VAL A 91 22.16 -4.54 1.55
N ALA A 92 22.98 -5.43 1.00
CA ALA A 92 24.36 -5.62 1.45
C ALA A 92 25.22 -4.35 1.27
N ALA A 93 25.03 -3.62 0.17
CA ALA A 93 25.69 -2.34 -0.06
C ALA A 93 25.22 -1.27 0.94
N ALA A 94 23.90 -1.11 1.12
CA ALA A 94 23.31 -0.16 2.07
C ALA A 94 23.69 -0.49 3.53
N ALA A 95 23.86 -1.76 3.86
CA ALA A 95 24.29 -2.20 5.18
C ALA A 95 25.70 -1.71 5.58
N LYS A 96 26.50 -1.21 4.64
CA LYS A 96 27.79 -0.56 4.93
C LYS A 96 27.61 0.77 5.65
N THR A 97 26.59 1.55 5.28
CA THR A 97 26.27 2.86 5.88
C THR A 97 25.14 2.77 6.90
N THR A 98 24.33 1.71 6.87
CA THR A 98 23.24 1.47 7.81
C THR A 98 23.37 0.05 8.41
N PRO A 99 24.21 -0.14 9.45
CA PRO A 99 24.54 -1.46 9.99
C PRO A 99 23.32 -2.30 10.44
N SER A 100 22.23 -1.65 10.87
CA SER A 100 20.99 -2.32 11.26
C SER A 100 20.33 -3.11 10.14
N LEU A 101 20.64 -2.83 8.86
CA LEU A 101 20.16 -3.63 7.74
C LEU A 101 20.77 -5.03 7.68
N ARG A 102 21.94 -5.27 8.30
CA ARG A 102 22.55 -6.61 8.34
C ARG A 102 21.70 -7.64 9.06
N LEU A 103 20.86 -7.17 10.00
CA LEU A 103 19.99 -8.01 10.82
C LEU A 103 18.58 -8.16 10.22
N LYS A 104 18.28 -7.48 9.10
CA LYS A 104 16.94 -7.46 8.50
C LYS A 104 16.87 -8.32 7.25
N HIS A 105 15.85 -9.15 7.16
CA HIS A 105 15.53 -9.87 5.94
C HIS A 105 14.64 -9.02 5.03
N VAL A 106 15.28 -8.29 4.11
CA VAL A 106 14.59 -7.38 3.17
C VAL A 106 14.23 -8.13 1.89
N THR A 107 12.94 -8.22 1.62
CA THR A 107 12.37 -8.86 0.42
C THR A 107 11.41 -7.90 -0.28
N PRO A 108 10.92 -8.20 -1.50
CA PRO A 108 9.85 -7.40 -2.12
C PRO A 108 8.62 -7.25 -1.22
N HIS A 109 8.30 -8.26 -0.40
CA HIS A 109 7.19 -8.19 0.55
C HIS A 109 7.44 -7.17 1.68
N SER A 110 8.70 -6.95 2.06
CA SER A 110 9.08 -5.95 3.06
C SER A 110 8.70 -4.54 2.63
N PHE A 111 8.79 -4.21 1.34
CA PHE A 111 8.34 -2.89 0.83
C PHE A 111 6.84 -2.71 1.00
N ARG A 112 6.05 -3.73 0.65
CA ARG A 112 4.60 -3.71 0.83
C ARG A 112 4.20 -3.58 2.30
N HIS A 113 4.88 -4.29 3.19
CA HIS A 113 4.68 -4.15 4.63
C HIS A 113 5.01 -2.74 5.10
N ALA A 114 6.13 -2.16 4.66
CA ALA A 114 6.50 -0.78 4.97
C ALA A 114 5.45 0.23 4.48
N THR A 115 4.93 0.08 3.26
CA THR A 115 3.83 0.90 2.74
C THR A 115 2.61 0.82 3.67
N ALA A 116 2.21 -0.39 4.09
CA ALA A 116 1.09 -0.59 4.99
C ALA A 116 1.31 0.12 6.34
N VAL A 117 2.46 -0.12 6.98
CA VAL A 117 2.82 0.49 8.26
C VAL A 117 2.83 2.01 8.17
N HIS A 118 3.39 2.58 7.11
CA HIS A 118 3.45 4.04 6.94
C HIS A 118 2.08 4.66 6.68
N LEU A 119 1.20 3.99 5.93
CA LEU A 119 -0.18 4.45 5.75
C LEU A 119 -0.95 4.43 7.08
N VAL A 120 -0.77 3.39 7.89
CA VAL A 120 -1.36 3.30 9.24
C VAL A 120 -0.83 4.42 10.13
N ALA A 121 0.50 4.61 10.16
CA ALA A 121 1.14 5.65 10.96
C ALA A 121 0.71 7.07 10.54
N ALA A 122 0.37 7.27 9.26
CA ALA A 122 -0.20 8.50 8.75
C ALA A 122 -1.71 8.68 9.08
N GLY A 123 -2.32 7.73 9.78
CA GLY A 123 -3.73 7.78 10.17
C GLY A 123 -4.70 7.47 9.03
N VAL A 124 -4.24 6.84 7.94
CA VAL A 124 -5.11 6.45 6.83
C VAL A 124 -6.07 5.37 7.30
N ASP A 125 -7.35 5.53 6.95
CA ASP A 125 -8.39 4.57 7.31
C ASP A 125 -8.06 3.16 6.78
N ILE A 126 -8.32 2.16 7.61
CA ILE A 126 -7.95 0.78 7.34
C ILE A 126 -8.65 0.20 6.10
N THR A 127 -9.86 0.68 5.78
CA THR A 127 -10.58 0.27 4.56
C THR A 127 -9.90 0.82 3.31
N VAL A 128 -9.36 2.04 3.37
CA VAL A 128 -8.55 2.65 2.30
C VAL A 128 -7.26 1.87 2.11
N ILE A 129 -6.56 1.53 3.20
CA ILE A 129 -5.33 0.71 3.15
C ILE A 129 -5.62 -0.67 2.54
N ARG A 130 -6.75 -1.30 2.90
CA ARG A 130 -7.16 -2.60 2.36
C ARG A 130 -7.44 -2.53 0.86
N SER A 131 -8.08 -1.45 0.41
CA SER A 131 -8.32 -1.18 -1.01
C SER A 131 -7.00 -0.97 -1.77
N TRP A 132 -6.11 -0.14 -1.22
CA TRP A 132 -4.78 0.17 -1.78
C TRP A 132 -3.91 -1.07 -1.95
N LEU A 133 -3.90 -1.95 -0.96
CA LEU A 133 -3.07 -3.16 -0.97
C LEU A 133 -3.76 -4.33 -1.70
N GLY A 134 -5.08 -4.32 -1.87
CA GLY A 134 -5.82 -5.37 -2.60
C GLY A 134 -6.14 -6.60 -1.74
N HIS A 135 -7.13 -6.42 -0.85
CA HIS A 135 -7.78 -7.44 0.00
C HIS A 135 -6.79 -8.37 0.72
N VAL A 136 -5.96 -7.81 1.59
CA VAL A 136 -5.30 -8.63 2.61
C VAL A 136 -6.38 -9.18 3.56
N SER A 137 -6.23 -10.41 4.05
CA SER A 137 -7.18 -11.05 4.96
C SER A 137 -7.39 -10.19 6.23
N LEU A 138 -8.56 -10.33 6.88
CA LEU A 138 -8.88 -9.62 8.12
C LEU A 138 -7.80 -9.83 9.20
N ASP A 139 -7.15 -11.00 9.20
CA ASP A 139 -6.11 -11.40 10.14
C ASP A 139 -4.88 -10.47 10.15
N THR A 140 -4.36 -10.11 8.98
CA THR A 140 -3.21 -9.19 8.85
C THR A 140 -3.62 -7.72 8.98
N THR A 141 -4.87 -7.41 8.68
CA THR A 141 -5.43 -6.05 8.77
C THR A 141 -5.71 -5.66 10.24
N ASN A 142 -6.15 -6.61 11.06
CA ASN A 142 -6.34 -6.43 12.50
C ASN A 142 -5.04 -6.15 13.25
N HIS A 143 -3.91 -6.75 12.83
CA HIS A 143 -2.59 -6.43 13.39
C HIS A 143 -2.21 -4.94 13.18
N TYR A 144 -2.58 -4.37 12.04
CA TYR A 144 -2.40 -2.94 11.77
C TYR A 144 -3.37 -2.05 12.55
N ALA A 145 -4.61 -2.50 12.79
CA ALA A 145 -5.60 -1.76 13.58
C ALA A 145 -5.21 -1.64 15.07
N GLN A 146 -4.47 -2.60 15.62
CA GLN A 146 -3.91 -2.53 16.97
C GLN A 146 -2.80 -1.49 17.11
N ALA A 147 -2.07 -1.19 16.03
CA ALA A 147 -1.05 -0.13 16.01
C ALA A 147 -1.64 1.29 16.11
N ASN A 148 -2.97 1.40 16.21
CA ASN A 148 -3.69 2.66 16.07
C ASN A 148 -4.29 3.22 17.37
N LEU A 149 -3.70 2.89 18.53
CA LEU A 149 -4.16 3.43 19.82
C LEU A 149 -4.19 4.97 19.82
N GLU A 150 -3.23 5.62 19.15
CA GLU A 150 -3.14 7.08 19.09
C GLU A 150 -4.22 7.71 18.21
N THR A 151 -4.61 7.09 17.08
CA THR A 151 -5.73 7.61 16.27
C THR A 151 -7.07 7.33 16.95
N LYS A 152 -7.20 6.20 17.66
CA LYS A 152 -8.38 5.96 18.51
C LYS A 152 -8.47 7.00 19.64
N ARG A 153 -7.35 7.35 20.27
CA ARG A 153 -7.23 8.41 21.28
C ARG A 153 -7.66 9.76 20.70
N LYS A 154 -7.13 10.14 19.54
CA LYS A 154 -7.50 11.40 18.86
C LYS A 154 -8.97 11.44 18.42
N ALA A 155 -9.52 10.33 17.93
CA ALA A 155 -10.94 10.24 17.60
C ALA A 155 -11.82 10.41 18.85
N LEU A 156 -11.42 9.80 19.98
CA LEU A 156 -12.11 9.97 21.25
C LEU A 156 -12.02 11.42 21.76
N GLU A 157 -10.88 12.08 21.61
CA GLU A 157 -10.70 13.50 21.94
C GLU A 157 -11.60 14.43 21.10
N GLN A 158 -11.84 14.08 19.83
CA GLN A 158 -12.72 14.86 18.95
C GLN A 158 -14.21 14.70 19.26
N VAL A 159 -14.63 13.54 19.79
CA VAL A 159 -16.01 13.32 20.22
C VAL A 159 -16.32 14.09 21.52
N GLY A 160 -15.27 14.46 22.28
CA GLY A 160 -15.42 15.08 23.60
C GLY A 160 -16.05 14.13 24.61
N VAL A 161 -15.87 14.41 25.90
CA VAL A 161 -16.72 13.75 26.92
C VAL A 161 -18.14 14.27 26.67
N PRO A 162 -19.16 13.39 26.49
CA PRO A 162 -20.53 13.84 26.40
C PRO A 162 -20.80 14.71 27.63
N ALA A 163 -21.11 16.00 27.42
CA ALA A 163 -21.44 16.89 28.51
C ALA A 163 -22.50 16.20 29.37
N GLU A 164 -22.28 16.10 30.68
CA GLU A 164 -23.27 15.63 31.67
C GLU A 164 -24.45 16.61 31.69
N GLY A 165 -25.26 16.56 30.63
CA GLY A 165 -26.57 17.15 30.57
C GLY A 165 -27.55 16.10 31.07
N ASN A 166 -28.09 16.33 32.28
CA ASN A 166 -29.10 15.52 32.94
C ASN A 166 -30.45 15.50 32.19
N ARG A 167 -30.45 15.05 30.93
CA ARG A 167 -31.64 14.83 30.10
C ARG A 167 -31.52 13.43 29.50
N PRO A 168 -32.50 12.52 29.73
CA PRO A 168 -32.44 11.19 29.17
C PRO A 168 -32.39 11.30 27.64
N ALA A 169 -31.35 10.72 27.06
CA ALA A 169 -31.10 10.74 25.63
C ALA A 169 -32.25 10.08 24.86
N ARG A 170 -32.68 10.74 23.78
CA ARG A 170 -33.92 10.48 23.03
C ARG A 170 -33.98 9.08 22.39
N TRP A 171 -32.84 8.41 22.21
CA TRP A 171 -32.74 7.04 21.70
C TRP A 171 -33.24 5.97 22.69
N LYS A 172 -33.38 6.28 23.99
CA LYS A 172 -34.02 5.39 24.97
C LYS A 172 -35.53 5.23 24.79
N ARG A 173 -36.15 5.95 23.85
CA ARG A 173 -37.61 5.88 23.58
C ARG A 173 -37.95 5.15 22.29
N ASP A 174 -36.95 4.72 21.52
CA ASP A 174 -37.17 4.12 20.21
C ASP A 174 -37.08 2.60 20.31
N ALA A 175 -38.23 1.97 20.55
CA ALA A 175 -38.35 0.54 20.81
C ALA A 175 -37.89 -0.30 19.59
N ASP A 176 -38.06 0.23 18.38
CA ASP A 176 -37.68 -0.46 17.14
C ASP A 176 -36.14 -0.50 16.96
N LEU A 177 -35.45 0.56 17.41
CA LEU A 177 -33.98 0.64 17.36
C LEU A 177 -33.34 -0.32 18.39
N LEU A 178 -33.96 -0.46 19.56
CA LEU A 178 -33.50 -1.39 20.60
C LEU A 178 -33.73 -2.84 20.19
N ALA A 179 -34.87 -3.16 19.57
CA ALA A 179 -35.17 -4.50 19.08
C ALA A 179 -34.21 -4.94 17.96
N TRP A 180 -33.74 -4.02 17.11
CA TRP A 180 -32.75 -4.33 16.07
C TRP A 180 -31.34 -4.59 16.64
N LEU A 181 -30.93 -3.85 17.68
CA LEU A 181 -29.61 -4.01 18.31
C LEU A 181 -29.46 -5.32 19.10
N ASP A 182 -30.55 -5.86 19.65
CA ASP A 182 -30.55 -7.16 20.35
C ASP A 182 -30.47 -8.38 19.40
N THR A 183 -30.54 -8.16 18.09
CA THR A 183 -30.42 -9.22 17.08
C THR A 183 -29.03 -9.35 16.45
N LEU A 184 -28.07 -8.55 16.91
CA LEU A 184 -26.66 -8.56 16.48
C LEU A 184 -25.76 -9.40 17.40
#